data_AF-A0A354BJ27-F1
#
_entry.id   AF-A0A354BJ27-F1
#
_cell.length_a   1.000
_cell.length_b   1.000
_cell.length_c   1.000
_cell.angle_alpha   90.00
_cell.angle_beta   90.00
_cell.angle_gamma   90.00
#
_symmetry.space_group_name_H-M   'P 1'
#
loop_
_entity.id
_entity.type
_entity.pdbx_description
1 polymer ?
#
loop_
_entity_poly.entity_id
_entity_poly.type
_entity_poly.pdbx_seq_one_letter_code
_entity_poly.pdbx_strand_id
1 'polypeptide(L)'
;MYETHYQFKAQPFTLLPDPGFLYLGAKHKMALSLLEYGLANGSAFIIITGEPGTGKTTLLNQLLDETRHPWTIGVLSNTHAGFG
;
A
#
# COMPACT_ATOMS: atom_id res chain seq x y z
N MET A 1 27.79 -0.54 8.36
CA MET A 1 28.91 -1.05 7.52
C MET A 1 28.61 -0.83 6.04
N TYR A 2 27.43 -1.28 5.57
CA TYR A 2 26.99 -0.99 4.20
C TYR A 2 26.50 0.45 4.00
N GLU A 3 25.82 1.07 4.99
CA GLU A 3 25.35 2.46 4.82
C GLU A 3 26.51 3.43 4.62
N THR A 4 27.58 3.29 5.41
CA THR A 4 28.76 4.16 5.31
C THR A 4 29.54 3.93 4.02
N HIS A 5 29.63 2.67 3.54
CA HIS A 5 30.40 2.32 2.34
C HIS A 5 29.68 2.70 1.03
N TYR A 6 28.36 2.49 0.97
CA TYR A 6 27.53 2.77 -0.22
C TYR A 6 26.69 4.05 -0.13
N GLN A 7 26.83 4.81 0.97
CA GLN A 7 26.08 6.03 1.25
C GLN A 7 24.56 5.82 1.26
N PHE A 8 24.09 4.66 1.73
CA PHE A 8 22.66 4.43 1.92
C PHE A 8 22.13 5.24 3.10
N LYS A 9 20.88 5.71 2.97
CA LYS A 9 20.19 6.50 3.99
C LYS A 9 19.56 5.63 5.10
N ALA A 10 19.46 4.33 4.87
CA ALA A 10 18.88 3.36 5.78
C ALA A 10 19.59 2.01 5.62
N GLN A 11 19.38 1.12 6.58
CA GLN A 11 19.91 -0.24 6.55
C GLN A 11 19.38 -0.98 5.31
N PRO A 12 20.25 -1.41 4.38
CA PRO A 12 19.79 -2.14 3.21
C PRO A 12 19.43 -3.59 3.56
N PHE A 13 18.62 -4.22 2.71
CA PHE A 13 18.28 -5.66 2.76
C PHE A 13 17.54 -6.13 4.03
N THR A 14 16.73 -5.26 4.64
CA THR A 14 15.84 -5.69 5.71
C THR A 14 14.75 -6.62 5.15
N LEU A 15 14.36 -7.64 5.92
CA LEU A 15 13.26 -8.55 5.55
C LEU A 15 11.88 -7.95 5.82
N LEU A 16 11.83 -6.86 6.58
CA LEU A 16 10.57 -6.19 6.89
C LEU A 16 10.25 -5.19 5.77
N PRO A 17 9.05 -5.23 5.19
CA PRO A 17 8.63 -4.20 4.24
C PRO A 17 8.51 -2.85 4.97
N ASP A 18 9.17 -1.84 4.44
CA ASP A 18 9.11 -0.45 4.94
C ASP A 18 8.23 0.39 4.00
N PRO A 19 7.07 0.89 4.45
CA PRO A 19 6.17 1.71 3.63
C PRO A 19 6.84 3.01 3.13
N GLY A 20 7.87 3.51 3.80
CA GLY A 20 8.65 4.67 3.36
C GLY A 20 9.42 4.43 2.04
N PHE A 21 9.57 3.18 1.61
CA PHE A 21 10.20 2.79 0.34
C PHE A 21 9.18 2.34 -0.72
N LEU A 22 7.88 2.65 -0.55
CA LEU A 22 6.87 2.32 -1.55
C LEU A 22 7.16 2.98 -2.89
N TYR A 23 7.40 2.17 -3.91
CA TYR A 23 7.52 2.63 -5.30
C TYR A 23 6.20 2.46 -6.04
N LEU A 24 5.51 3.56 -6.28
CA LEU A 24 4.28 3.56 -7.08
C LEU A 24 4.62 3.56 -8.57
N GLY A 25 4.69 2.37 -9.17
CA GLY A 25 4.77 2.21 -10.62
C GLY A 25 3.51 2.73 -11.33
N ALA A 26 3.53 2.85 -12.66
CA ALA A 26 2.42 3.42 -13.43
C ALA A 26 1.06 2.77 -13.14
N LYS A 27 1.02 1.43 -13.04
CA LYS A 27 -0.20 0.68 -12.71
C LYS A 27 -0.66 0.93 -11.27
N HIS A 28 0.28 0.98 -10.31
CA HIS A 28 -0.04 1.25 -8.91
C HIS A 28 -0.57 2.66 -8.71
N LYS A 29 0.03 3.67 -9.37
CA LYS A 29 -0.48 5.05 -9.38
C LYS A 29 -1.90 5.12 -9.92
N MET A 30 -2.16 4.50 -11.06
CA MET A 30 -3.50 4.47 -11.65
C MET A 30 -4.53 3.81 -10.71
N ALA A 31 -4.17 2.67 -10.11
CA ALA A 31 -5.06 1.98 -9.17
C ALA A 31 -5.34 2.82 -7.92
N LEU A 32 -4.33 3.49 -7.36
CA LEU A 32 -4.48 4.38 -6.21
C LEU A 32 -5.41 5.55 -6.53
N SER A 33 -5.21 6.24 -7.67
CA SER A 33 -6.08 7.34 -8.09
C SER A 33 -7.53 6.93 -8.32
N LEU A 34 -7.78 5.70 -8.80
CA LEU A 34 -9.14 5.17 -8.93
C LEU A 34 -9.79 4.90 -7.57
N LEU A 35 -9.02 4.41 -6.59
CA LEU A 35 -9.49 4.23 -5.21
C LEU A 35 -9.85 5.57 -4.57
N GLU A 36 -8.95 6.55 -4.66
CA GLU A 36 -9.17 7.92 -4.15
C GLU A 36 -10.40 8.56 -4.80
N TYR A 37 -10.52 8.48 -6.13
CA TYR A 37 -11.66 9.02 -6.86
C TYR A 37 -12.97 8.35 -6.44
N GLY A 38 -12.98 7.02 -6.33
CA GLY A 38 -14.18 6.30 -5.93
C GLY A 38 -14.61 6.67 -4.51
N LEU A 39 -13.64 6.86 -3.61
CA LEU A 39 -13.87 7.24 -2.22
C LEU A 39 -14.38 8.68 -2.10
N ALA A 40 -13.78 9.62 -2.84
CA ALA A 40 -14.19 11.03 -2.88
C ALA A 40 -15.61 11.23 -3.43
N ASN A 41 -16.04 10.39 -4.37
CA ASN A 41 -17.38 10.45 -4.97
C ASN A 41 -18.44 9.61 -4.23
N GLY A 42 -18.08 8.95 -3.13
CA GLY A 42 -19.03 8.13 -2.37
C GLY A 42 -19.51 6.89 -3.14
N SER A 43 -18.62 6.27 -3.92
CA SER A 43 -18.94 5.03 -4.62
C SER A 43 -19.35 3.96 -3.60
N ALA A 44 -20.46 3.26 -3.87
CA ALA A 44 -20.97 2.24 -2.95
C ALA A 44 -19.96 1.10 -2.72
N PHE A 45 -19.25 0.69 -3.79
CA PHE A 45 -18.22 -0.34 -3.74
C PHE A 45 -17.09 -0.04 -4.73
N ILE A 46 -15.85 -0.32 -4.32
CA ILE A 46 -14.66 -0.28 -5.17
C ILE A 46 -13.92 -1.60 -4.96
N ILE A 47 -13.49 -2.24 -6.05
CA ILE A 47 -12.81 -3.52 -6.01
C ILE A 47 -11.44 -3.36 -6.68
N ILE A 48 -10.38 -3.70 -5.95
CA ILE A 48 -9.03 -3.84 -6.50
C ILE A 48 -8.71 -5.31 -6.75
N THR A 49 -8.35 -5.64 -7.98
CA THR A 49 -8.02 -7.01 -8.39
C THR A 49 -6.55 -7.13 -8.82
N GLY A 50 -6.03 -8.35 -8.82
CA GLY A 50 -4.66 -8.65 -9.23
C GLY A 50 -4.15 -9.95 -8.62
N GLU A 51 -3.11 -10.52 -9.22
CA GLU A 51 -2.50 -11.79 -8.79
C GLU A 51 -1.88 -11.70 -7.37
N PRO A 52 -1.62 -12.83 -6.69
CA PRO A 52 -0.85 -12.84 -5.45
C PRO A 52 0.47 -12.09 -5.58
N GLY A 53 0.84 -11.30 -4.58
CA GLY A 53 2.09 -10.53 -4.58
C GLY A 53 2.09 -9.23 -5.40
N THR A 54 0.99 -8.85 -6.06
CA THR A 54 0.92 -7.62 -6.88
C THR A 54 0.82 -6.29 -6.10
N GLY A 55 0.82 -6.35 -4.77
CA GLY A 55 0.81 -5.15 -3.91
C GLY A 55 -0.58 -4.59 -3.59
N LYS A 56 -1.66 -5.36 -3.74
CA LYS A 56 -3.04 -4.94 -3.41
C LYS A 56 -3.17 -4.41 -1.97
N THR A 57 -2.70 -5.17 -0.99
CA THR A 57 -2.73 -4.79 0.43
C THR A 57 -1.84 -3.58 0.70
N THR A 58 -0.68 -3.50 0.04
CA THR A 58 0.24 -2.35 0.14
C THR A 58 -0.42 -1.07 -0.38
N LEU A 59 -1.15 -1.13 -1.50
CA LEU A 59 -1.91 0.00 -2.03
C LEU A 59 -3.04 0.43 -1.11
N LEU A 60 -3.76 -0.52 -0.50
CA LEU A 60 -4.78 -0.20 0.51
C LEU A 60 -4.16 0.50 1.72
N ASN A 61 -3.04 0.00 2.24
CA ASN A 61 -2.35 0.64 3.36
C ASN A 61 -1.88 2.06 2.98
N GLN A 62 -1.36 2.26 1.77
CA GLN A 62 -1.00 3.59 1.28
C GLN A 62 -2.20 4.55 1.26
N LEU A 63 -3.36 4.10 0.77
CA LEU A 63 -4.60 4.88 0.79
C LEU A 63 -5.05 5.24 2.21
N LEU A 64 -4.84 4.33 3.16
CA LEU A 64 -5.21 4.53 4.57
C LEU A 64 -4.25 5.45 5.33
N ASP A 65 -2.96 5.41 4.99
CA ASP A 65 -1.91 6.27 5.57
C ASP A 65 -2.05 7.74 5.14
N GLU A 66 -2.81 8.01 4.07
CA GLU A 66 -3.17 9.37 3.65
C GLU A 66 -4.12 10.01 4.66
N THR A 67 -3.48 10.64 5.64
CA THR A 67 -3.96 11.06 6.97
C THR A 67 -4.99 12.19 6.97
N ARG A 68 -5.61 12.54 5.83
CA ARG A 68 -6.45 13.74 5.69
C ARG A 68 -7.84 13.44 5.16
N HIS A 69 -8.51 12.46 5.77
CA HIS A 69 -9.89 12.17 5.44
C HIS A 69 -10.81 12.37 6.65
N PRO A 70 -12.01 12.97 6.45
CA PRO A 70 -12.99 13.20 7.52
C PRO A 70 -13.75 11.92 7.92
N TRP A 71 -13.26 10.74 7.53
CA TRP A 71 -13.99 9.48 7.67
C TRP A 71 -13.47 8.67 8.85
N THR A 72 -14.37 7.97 9.53
CA THR A 72 -13.99 6.88 10.43
C THR A 72 -13.80 5.62 9.59
N ILE A 73 -12.61 5.02 9.70
CA ILE A 73 -12.21 3.88 8.87
C ILE A 73 -12.31 2.61 9.70
N GLY A 74 -13.02 1.61 9.19
CA GLY A 74 -13.02 0.24 9.71
C GLY A 74 -12.34 -0.70 8.71
N VAL A 75 -11.32 -1.42 9.15
CA VAL A 75 -10.60 -2.40 8.32
C VAL A 75 -11.07 -3.81 8.67
N LEU A 76 -11.59 -4.53 7.67
CA LEU A 76 -11.96 -5.94 7.79
C LEU A 76 -10.95 -6.77 6.99
N SER A 77 -10.09 -7.50 7.68
CA SER A 77 -9.17 -8.44 7.07
C SER A 77 -9.64 -9.87 7.30
N ASN A 78 -9.82 -10.64 6.22
CA ASN A 78 -10.00 -12.08 6.31
C ASN A 78 -8.73 -12.77 5.81
N THR A 79 -7.86 -13.14 6.74
CA THR A 79 -6.62 -13.87 6.44
C THR A 79 -6.93 -15.36 6.57
N HIS A 80 -7.08 -16.07 5.44
CA HIS A 80 -7.09 -17.53 5.48
C HIS A 80 -5.73 -18.01 6.01
N ALA A 81 -5.73 -18.82 7.06
CA ALA A 81 -4.54 -19.28 7.80
C ALA A 81 -3.56 -20.18 7.02
N GLY A 82 -3.67 -20.25 5.69
CA GLY A 82 -3.02 -21.27 4.86
C GLY A 82 -1.81 -20.83 4.05
N PHE A 83 -1.38 -19.56 4.08
CA PHE A 83 -0.21 -19.12 3.32
C PHE A 83 0.67 -18.18 4.16
N GLY A 84 1.65 -18.81 4.82
CA GLY A 84 2.92 -18.20 5.21
C GLY A 84 4.02 -18.72 4.31
#